data_AF-A0A7K8RXB6-F1
#
_entry.id   AF-A0A7K8RXB6-F1
#
_cell.length_a   1.000
_cell.length_b   1.000
_cell.length_c   1.000
_cell.angle_alpha   90.00
_cell.angle_beta   90.00
_cell.angle_gamma   90.00
#
_symmetry.space_group_name_H-M   'P 1'
#
loop_
_entity.id
_entity.type
_entity.pdbx_description
1 polymer ?
#
loop_
_entity_poly.entity_id
_entity_poly.type
_entity_poly.pdbx_seq_one_letter_code
_entity_poly.pdbx_strand_id
1 'polypeptide(L)'
;MPSRYLSFRCSVPWLILLLQALLLIRSFLGFPGVSDTYSSSNSYPEFQDVNHMVIFGFGFFLMVLRRYGFSSTGFNFLLVVLGVQCSVLAEDLFVFLRGEQNEVGLESLAKAFVSVTAVVISTGAVLGRANPVQLIVMTLVELIFFYVSRYINETFLEVPEHLTRMHVYLFGAYFGLALASRFPEAPPGLDKSRSTPKSELFSVLGTVFVWVFWPSFNSILPFFKMQAVLNTYLALAVSAVAAFMLSALTSKDGKFRMAQIRSAVLAGGVTISYTAEHIRHPWIAMILGLLGSVITILGSHCVQRCFNPALKLQDTSGVHFTFGLPAVLGAVAAVVLRVVENGIDTRWNELSRLGYDAFVYIGAFCQTISTALITGLITGLILNIKLLKAVHVSKYFDDQFYWEVSLEMISD
;
A
#
# COMPACT_ATOMS: atom_id res chain seq x y z
N MET A 1 -9.45 -33.60 -22.39
CA MET A 1 -9.28 -32.18 -22.02
C MET A 1 -8.21 -31.56 -22.92
N PRO A 2 -8.45 -30.47 -23.66
CA PRO A 2 -7.48 -29.97 -24.64
C PRO A 2 -6.27 -29.30 -23.96
N SER A 3 -5.11 -29.43 -24.59
CA SER A 3 -3.74 -29.07 -24.16
C SER A 3 -3.42 -27.57 -24.01
N ARG A 4 -4.39 -26.71 -23.67
CA ARG A 4 -4.19 -25.25 -23.50
C ARG A 4 -4.09 -24.78 -22.04
N TYR A 5 -3.68 -25.65 -21.12
CA TYR A 5 -3.39 -25.21 -19.75
C TYR A 5 -2.00 -24.57 -19.70
N LEU A 6 -1.97 -23.25 -19.44
CA LEU A 6 -0.74 -22.52 -19.15
C LEU A 6 -0.15 -23.04 -17.85
N SER A 7 0.76 -24.01 -17.95
CA SER A 7 1.48 -24.54 -16.79
C SER A 7 2.45 -23.48 -16.26
N PHE A 8 2.36 -23.20 -14.95
CA PHE A 8 3.30 -22.34 -14.24
C PHE A 8 4.54 -23.09 -13.73
N ARG A 9 4.60 -24.42 -13.92
CA ARG A 9 5.68 -25.30 -13.41
C ARG A 9 7.09 -24.87 -13.75
N CYS A 10 7.30 -24.18 -14.88
CA CYS A 10 8.62 -23.68 -15.25
C CYS A 10 8.76 -22.17 -14.97
N SER A 11 7.81 -21.34 -15.37
CA SER A 11 7.99 -19.89 -15.32
C SER A 11 8.08 -19.32 -13.90
N VAL A 12 7.30 -19.83 -12.95
CA VAL A 12 7.30 -19.30 -11.57
C VAL A 12 8.55 -19.76 -10.82
N PRO A 13 8.89 -21.07 -10.75
CA PRO A 13 10.07 -21.50 -9.99
C PRO A 13 11.37 -20.94 -10.55
N TRP A 14 11.55 -20.90 -11.87
CA TRP A 14 12.78 -20.35 -12.45
C TRP A 14 12.94 -18.85 -12.20
N LEU A 15 11.85 -18.09 -12.25
CA LEU A 15 11.89 -16.66 -11.92
C LEU A 15 12.26 -16.44 -10.45
N ILE A 16 11.64 -17.19 -9.54
CA ILE A 16 11.95 -17.12 -8.11
C ILE A 16 13.40 -17.54 -7.84
N LEU A 17 13.86 -18.64 -8.44
CA LEU A 17 15.24 -19.12 -8.30
C LEU A 17 16.26 -18.11 -8.84
N LEU A 18 15.98 -17.48 -9.98
CA LEU A 18 16.83 -16.43 -10.54
C LEU A 18 16.94 -15.24 -9.59
N LEU A 19 15.81 -14.74 -9.09
CA LEU A 19 15.78 -13.64 -8.13
C LEU A 19 16.52 -14.02 -6.83
N GLN A 20 16.29 -15.23 -6.32
CA GLN A 20 16.96 -15.71 -5.13
C GLN A 20 18.47 -15.87 -5.34
N ALA A 21 18.91 -16.34 -6.50
CA ALA A 21 20.33 -16.44 -6.84
C ALA A 21 21.00 -15.05 -6.84
N LEU A 22 20.36 -14.04 -7.46
CA LEU A 22 20.85 -12.67 -7.46
C LEU A 22 20.95 -12.10 -6.03
N LEU A 23 19.93 -12.35 -5.21
CA LEU A 23 19.89 -11.94 -3.81
C LEU A 23 20.99 -12.62 -2.98
N LEU A 24 21.19 -13.92 -3.15
CA LEU A 24 22.24 -14.69 -2.47
C LEU A 24 23.63 -14.20 -2.87
N ILE A 25 23.87 -13.95 -4.16
CA ILE A 25 25.13 -13.38 -4.65
C ILE A 25 25.39 -12.02 -4.01
N ARG A 26 24.40 -11.12 -3.96
CA ARG A 26 24.56 -9.82 -3.29
C ARG A 26 24.80 -9.97 -1.80
N SER A 27 24.11 -10.89 -1.13
CA SER A 27 24.30 -11.14 0.30
C SER A 27 25.72 -11.66 0.58
N PHE A 28 26.25 -12.50 -0.30
CA PHE A 28 27.63 -12.98 -0.18
C PHE A 28 28.66 -11.86 -0.42
N LEU A 29 28.42 -10.97 -1.38
CA LEU A 29 29.39 -9.96 -1.80
C LEU A 29 29.41 -8.67 -0.96
N GLY A 30 28.34 -8.36 -0.22
CA GLY A 30 28.30 -7.07 0.49
C GLY A 30 27.52 -7.08 1.80
N PHE A 31 27.56 -8.18 2.54
CA PHE A 31 27.47 -8.08 4.00
C PHE A 31 28.88 -7.81 4.54
N PRO A 32 29.14 -6.64 5.15
CA PRO A 32 30.34 -6.44 5.94
C PRO A 32 30.37 -7.45 7.11
N GLY A 33 31.56 -7.69 7.66
CA GLY A 33 31.78 -8.69 8.71
C GLY A 33 30.77 -8.62 9.86
N VAL A 34 30.36 -9.80 10.32
CA VAL A 34 29.28 -10.17 11.24
C VAL A 34 29.20 -9.37 12.58
N SER A 35 30.19 -8.54 12.91
CA SER A 35 30.34 -7.92 14.23
C SER A 35 29.42 -6.72 14.52
N ASP A 36 29.02 -5.92 13.52
CA ASP A 36 28.20 -4.70 13.75
C ASP A 36 26.68 -4.95 13.59
N THR A 37 26.30 -6.08 12.99
CA THR A 37 24.90 -6.41 12.60
C THR A 37 24.01 -6.81 13.77
N TYR A 38 24.58 -7.22 14.91
CA TYR A 38 23.84 -7.73 16.08
C TYR A 38 23.75 -6.74 17.25
N SER A 39 24.05 -5.46 17.03
CA SER A 39 23.78 -4.44 18.06
C SER A 39 22.27 -4.42 18.35
N SER A 40 21.88 -4.46 19.63
CA SER A 40 20.46 -4.50 20.01
C SER A 40 19.80 -3.19 19.58
N SER A 41 19.07 -3.23 18.47
CA SER A 41 18.29 -2.08 18.03
C SER A 41 17.08 -1.93 18.96
N ASN A 42 16.95 -0.76 19.58
CA ASN A 42 15.74 -0.38 20.33
C ASN A 42 14.48 -0.37 19.45
N SER A 43 14.61 -0.52 18.13
CA SER A 43 13.50 -0.53 17.16
C SER A 43 12.92 -1.94 16.86
N TYR A 44 13.32 -2.98 17.61
CA TYR A 44 12.82 -4.34 17.37
C TYR A 44 11.31 -4.53 17.55
N PRO A 45 10.67 -3.97 18.60
CA PRO A 45 9.22 -4.06 18.74
C PRO A 45 8.48 -3.39 17.58
N GLU A 46 8.88 -2.20 17.16
CA GLU A 46 8.23 -1.49 16.05
C GLU A 46 8.40 -2.25 14.73
N PHE A 47 9.58 -2.85 14.51
CA PHE A 47 9.80 -3.74 13.37
C PHE A 47 8.85 -4.94 13.40
N GLN A 48 8.69 -5.59 14.55
CA GLN A 48 7.76 -6.72 14.68
C GLN A 48 6.35 -6.28 14.30
N ASP A 49 5.87 -5.17 14.85
CA ASP A 49 4.53 -4.65 14.57
C ASP A 49 4.33 -4.37 13.08
N VAL A 50 5.28 -3.69 12.42
CA VAL A 50 5.23 -3.42 10.98
C VAL A 50 5.22 -4.71 10.16
N ASN A 51 6.05 -5.68 10.53
CA ASN A 51 6.08 -6.99 9.88
C ASN A 51 4.73 -7.72 10.00
N HIS A 52 4.15 -7.78 11.20
CA HIS A 52 2.82 -8.36 11.42
C HIS A 52 1.74 -7.62 10.61
N MET A 53 1.82 -6.28 10.55
CA MET A 53 0.89 -5.45 9.79
C MET A 53 0.90 -5.78 8.30
N VAL A 54 2.10 -5.88 7.70
CA VAL A 54 2.27 -6.11 6.26
C VAL A 54 1.96 -7.56 5.87
N ILE A 55 2.40 -8.55 6.65
CA ILE A 55 2.17 -9.97 6.35
C ILE A 55 0.75 -10.38 6.70
N PHE A 56 0.36 -10.27 7.98
CA PHE A 56 -0.94 -10.76 8.45
C PHE A 56 -2.05 -9.75 8.18
N GLY A 57 -1.82 -8.48 8.54
CA GLY A 57 -2.84 -7.44 8.41
C GLY A 57 -3.33 -7.30 6.97
N PHE A 58 -2.43 -6.92 6.05
CA PHE A 58 -2.80 -6.79 4.64
C PHE A 58 -3.14 -8.13 3.98
N GLY A 59 -2.46 -9.22 4.34
CA GLY A 59 -2.71 -10.55 3.77
C GLY A 59 -4.14 -11.05 4.01
N PHE A 60 -4.69 -10.79 5.20
CA PHE A 60 -6.09 -11.07 5.50
C PHE A 60 -7.03 -9.95 5.03
N PHE A 61 -6.62 -8.68 5.09
CA PHE A 61 -7.45 -7.56 4.62
C PHE A 61 -7.89 -7.74 3.18
N LEU A 62 -6.99 -8.24 2.31
CA LEU A 62 -7.26 -8.52 0.90
C LEU A 62 -8.15 -9.75 0.67
N MET A 63 -8.49 -10.54 1.69
CA MET A 63 -9.33 -11.74 1.60
C MET A 63 -10.82 -11.41 1.40
N VAL A 64 -11.15 -10.47 0.51
CA VAL A 64 -12.52 -10.01 0.27
C VAL A 64 -13.33 -10.94 -0.64
N LEU A 65 -12.64 -11.74 -1.46
CA LEU A 65 -13.23 -12.57 -2.51
C LEU A 65 -13.56 -13.98 -2.02
N ARG A 66 -14.74 -14.51 -2.37
CA ARG A 66 -15.21 -15.84 -1.96
C ARG A 66 -14.28 -16.99 -2.35
N ARG A 67 -13.78 -17.00 -3.59
CA ARG A 67 -13.02 -18.12 -4.17
C ARG A 67 -11.55 -17.79 -4.46
N TYR A 68 -11.02 -16.78 -3.79
CA TYR A 68 -9.65 -16.30 -4.01
C TYR A 68 -8.89 -16.08 -2.68
N GLY A 69 -9.25 -16.86 -1.65
CA GLY A 69 -8.67 -16.71 -0.31
C GLY A 69 -7.22 -17.18 -0.24
N PHE A 70 -6.92 -18.33 -0.85
CA PHE A 70 -5.55 -18.88 -0.85
C PHE A 70 -4.62 -18.02 -1.67
N SER A 71 -5.05 -17.58 -2.85
CA SER A 71 -4.25 -16.68 -3.68
C SER A 71 -4.08 -15.32 -3.03
N SER A 72 -5.10 -14.77 -2.36
CA SER A 72 -4.98 -13.50 -1.62
C SER A 72 -3.88 -13.56 -0.57
N THR A 73 -3.94 -14.52 0.36
CA THR A 73 -2.96 -14.59 1.45
C THR A 73 -1.62 -15.17 1.00
N GLY A 74 -1.65 -16.23 0.21
CA GLY A 74 -0.45 -16.94 -0.26
C GLY A 74 0.39 -16.11 -1.22
N PHE A 75 -0.23 -15.45 -2.21
CA PHE A 75 0.52 -14.55 -3.08
C PHE A 75 0.96 -13.30 -2.32
N ASN A 76 0.13 -12.71 -1.45
CA ASN A 76 0.57 -11.58 -0.65
C ASN A 76 1.82 -11.91 0.18
N PHE A 77 1.85 -13.07 0.84
CA PHE A 77 3.03 -13.51 1.59
C PHE A 77 4.27 -13.64 0.70
N LEU A 78 4.14 -14.28 -0.47
CA LEU A 78 5.23 -14.40 -1.44
C LEU A 78 5.74 -13.03 -1.90
N LEU A 79 4.84 -12.11 -2.25
CA LEU A 79 5.18 -10.77 -2.73
C LEU A 79 5.83 -9.93 -1.65
N VAL A 80 5.39 -10.04 -0.40
CA VAL A 80 6.00 -9.33 0.73
C VAL A 80 7.42 -9.82 0.96
N VAL A 81 7.64 -11.13 1.10
CA VAL A 81 8.97 -11.68 1.41
C VAL A 81 9.96 -11.45 0.26
N LEU A 82 9.51 -11.57 -0.99
CA LEU A 82 10.33 -11.26 -2.16
C LEU A 82 10.56 -9.74 -2.29
N GLY A 83 9.50 -8.96 -2.12
CA GLY A 83 9.53 -7.51 -2.23
C GLY A 83 10.45 -6.87 -1.21
N VAL A 84 10.47 -7.35 0.05
CA VAL A 84 11.37 -6.85 1.09
C VAL A 84 12.82 -7.08 0.68
N GLN A 85 13.14 -8.28 0.20
CA GLN A 85 14.47 -8.59 -0.32
C GLN A 85 14.86 -7.68 -1.50
N CYS A 86 13.97 -7.49 -2.47
CA CYS A 86 14.20 -6.59 -3.60
C CYS A 86 14.26 -5.11 -3.20
N SER A 87 13.54 -4.70 -2.16
CA SER A 87 13.54 -3.32 -1.67
C SER A 87 14.86 -2.99 -0.99
N VAL A 88 15.44 -3.92 -0.22
CA VAL A 88 16.80 -3.76 0.33
C VAL A 88 17.82 -3.61 -0.81
N LEU A 89 17.73 -4.43 -1.86
CA LEU A 89 18.60 -4.28 -3.03
C LEU A 89 18.43 -2.92 -3.73
N ALA A 90 17.19 -2.46 -3.86
CA ALA A 90 16.90 -1.18 -4.48
C ALA A 90 17.48 -0.04 -3.65
N GLU A 91 17.25 -0.01 -2.33
CA GLU A 91 17.83 1.01 -1.44
C GLU A 91 19.36 1.02 -1.55
N ASP A 92 20.01 -0.14 -1.48
CA ASP A 92 21.48 -0.24 -1.61
C ASP A 92 21.99 0.34 -2.94
N LEU A 93 21.30 0.08 -4.05
CA LEU A 93 21.67 0.63 -5.35
C LEU A 93 21.57 2.15 -5.36
N PHE A 94 20.51 2.71 -4.77
CA PHE A 94 20.31 4.15 -4.70
C PHE A 94 21.29 4.85 -3.75
N VAL A 95 21.59 4.24 -2.60
CA VAL A 95 22.61 4.71 -1.65
C VAL A 95 24.00 4.70 -2.32
N PHE A 96 24.32 3.64 -3.06
CA PHE A 96 25.55 3.57 -3.84
C PHE A 96 25.62 4.67 -4.91
N LEU A 97 24.53 4.95 -5.62
CA LEU A 97 24.46 6.04 -6.60
C LEU A 97 24.63 7.44 -5.97
N ARG A 98 24.28 7.60 -4.69
CA ARG A 98 24.49 8.84 -3.92
C ARG A 98 25.90 8.96 -3.32
N GLY A 99 26.66 7.87 -3.28
CA GLY A 99 27.96 7.83 -2.59
C GLY A 99 27.84 7.82 -1.06
N GLU A 100 26.69 7.40 -0.53
CA GLU A 100 26.42 7.29 0.90
C GLU A 100 26.80 5.91 1.45
N GLN A 101 26.86 5.76 2.78
CA GLN A 101 27.11 4.45 3.40
C GLN A 101 25.81 3.67 3.58
N ASN A 102 25.84 2.37 3.29
CA ASN A 102 24.69 1.50 3.47
C ASN A 102 24.39 1.29 4.96
N GLU A 103 23.16 1.56 5.36
CA GLU A 103 22.63 1.10 6.63
C GLU A 103 22.33 -0.39 6.56
N VAL A 104 22.96 -1.18 7.44
CA VAL A 104 22.75 -2.62 7.53
C VAL A 104 22.05 -2.93 8.85
N GLY A 105 21.05 -3.81 8.82
CA GLY A 105 20.39 -4.32 10.02
C GLY A 105 18.88 -4.14 10.01
N LEU A 106 18.29 -4.10 11.22
CA LEU A 106 16.85 -4.15 11.41
C LEU A 106 16.11 -2.91 10.88
N GLU A 107 16.77 -1.75 10.90
CA GLU A 107 16.21 -0.50 10.40
C GLU A 107 16.06 -0.51 8.88
N SER A 108 17.06 -1.02 8.15
CA SER A 108 16.98 -1.22 6.70
C SER A 108 15.83 -2.17 6.35
N LEU A 109 15.66 -3.24 7.13
CA LEU A 109 14.56 -4.18 6.95
C LEU A 109 13.19 -3.52 7.22
N ALA A 110 13.07 -2.72 8.27
CA ALA A 110 11.87 -1.93 8.56
C ALA A 110 11.52 -0.96 7.41
N LYS A 111 12.50 -0.20 6.91
CA LYS A 111 12.35 0.70 5.76
C LYS A 111 11.88 -0.07 4.52
N ALA A 112 12.42 -1.27 4.28
CA ALA A 112 11.99 -2.15 3.19
C ALA A 112 10.52 -2.60 3.33
N PHE A 113 10.06 -2.97 4.53
CA PHE A 113 8.64 -3.29 4.76
C PHE A 113 7.71 -2.10 4.49
N VAL A 114 8.12 -0.88 4.88
CA VAL A 114 7.37 0.33 4.55
C VAL A 114 7.26 0.50 3.03
N SER A 115 8.37 0.42 2.29
CA SER A 115 8.36 0.52 0.81
C SER A 115 7.47 -0.54 0.14
N VAL A 116 7.53 -1.79 0.62
CA VAL A 116 6.72 -2.91 0.11
C VAL A 116 5.23 -2.73 0.35
N THR A 117 4.83 -1.89 1.31
CA THR A 117 3.43 -1.55 1.54
C THR A 117 2.79 -0.93 0.30
N ALA A 118 3.53 -0.19 -0.53
CA ALA A 118 3.02 0.31 -1.82
C ALA A 118 2.58 -0.84 -2.74
N VAL A 119 3.42 -1.88 -2.87
CA VAL A 119 3.14 -3.07 -3.70
C VAL A 119 1.92 -3.84 -3.19
N VAL A 120 1.79 -3.96 -1.88
CA VAL A 120 0.66 -4.64 -1.25
C VAL A 120 -0.65 -3.87 -1.52
N ILE A 121 -0.62 -2.54 -1.45
CA ILE A 121 -1.76 -1.69 -1.83
C ILE A 121 -2.07 -1.85 -3.32
N SER A 122 -1.08 -1.79 -4.21
CA SER A 122 -1.26 -1.97 -5.66
C SER A 122 -1.86 -3.34 -6.01
N THR A 123 -1.43 -4.39 -5.31
CA THR A 123 -1.96 -5.76 -5.45
C THR A 123 -3.46 -5.80 -5.18
N GLY A 124 -3.96 -4.96 -4.25
CA GLY A 124 -5.37 -4.82 -3.98
C GLY A 124 -6.22 -4.33 -5.17
N ALA A 125 -5.65 -3.55 -6.08
CA ALA A 125 -6.38 -3.08 -7.27
C ALA A 125 -6.60 -4.23 -8.29
N VAL A 126 -5.56 -5.05 -8.50
CA VAL A 126 -5.53 -6.17 -9.45
C VAL A 126 -5.87 -7.54 -8.86
N LEU A 127 -6.29 -7.56 -7.60
CA LEU A 127 -6.61 -8.78 -6.86
C LEU A 127 -7.53 -9.70 -7.68
N GLY A 128 -7.14 -10.97 -7.83
CA GLY A 128 -7.92 -11.95 -8.57
C GLY A 128 -7.81 -11.90 -10.11
N ARG A 129 -7.05 -10.96 -10.67
CA ARG A 129 -6.88 -10.81 -12.13
C ARG A 129 -5.46 -11.10 -12.61
N ALA A 130 -4.47 -10.75 -11.79
CA ALA A 130 -3.06 -11.01 -12.08
C ALA A 130 -2.64 -12.41 -11.63
N ASN A 131 -1.79 -13.07 -12.43
CA ASN A 131 -1.15 -14.33 -12.06
C ASN A 131 0.14 -14.10 -11.24
N PRO A 132 0.71 -15.15 -10.61
CA PRO A 132 1.92 -15.00 -9.79
C PRO A 132 3.12 -14.39 -10.52
N VAL A 133 3.32 -14.71 -11.81
CA VAL A 133 4.42 -14.13 -12.59
C VAL A 133 4.19 -12.63 -12.80
N GLN A 134 2.97 -12.24 -13.14
CA GLN A 134 2.59 -10.84 -13.31
C GLN A 134 2.75 -10.06 -12.01
N LEU A 135 2.39 -10.65 -10.86
CA LEU A 135 2.55 -10.04 -9.54
C LEU A 135 4.02 -9.87 -9.15
N ILE A 136 4.89 -10.84 -9.44
CA ILE A 136 6.34 -10.73 -9.21
C ILE A 136 6.93 -9.61 -10.09
N VAL A 137 6.59 -9.58 -11.39
CA VAL A 137 7.07 -8.53 -12.30
C VAL A 137 6.56 -7.15 -11.87
N MET A 138 5.29 -7.05 -11.47
CA MET A 138 4.72 -5.83 -10.90
C MET A 138 5.52 -5.35 -9.70
N THR A 139 5.81 -6.23 -8.75
CA THR A 139 6.58 -5.92 -7.53
C THR A 139 7.94 -5.31 -7.86
N LEU A 140 8.69 -5.92 -8.79
CA LEU A 140 10.01 -5.43 -9.18
C LEU A 140 9.93 -4.04 -9.82
N VAL A 141 9.02 -3.87 -10.78
CA VAL A 141 8.88 -2.60 -11.52
C VAL A 141 8.37 -1.49 -10.62
N GLU A 142 7.39 -1.79 -9.78
CA GLU A 142 6.80 -0.85 -8.84
C GLU A 142 7.82 -0.36 -7.81
N LEU A 143 8.60 -1.26 -7.21
CA LEU A 143 9.67 -0.86 -6.28
C LEU A 143 10.68 0.04 -6.97
N ILE A 144 11.21 -0.34 -8.15
CA ILE A 144 12.19 0.49 -8.86
C ILE A 144 11.66 1.91 -9.08
N PHE A 145 10.44 2.06 -9.58
CA PHE A 145 9.87 3.38 -9.85
C PHE A 145 9.46 4.14 -8.58
N PHE A 146 9.10 3.45 -7.50
CA PHE A 146 8.87 4.08 -6.21
C PHE A 146 10.16 4.72 -5.67
N TYR A 147 11.27 3.98 -5.75
CA TYR A 147 12.60 4.48 -5.40
C TYR A 147 13.07 5.63 -6.29
N VAL A 148 12.85 5.56 -7.61
CA VAL A 148 13.10 6.69 -8.52
C VAL A 148 12.28 7.92 -8.11
N SER A 149 11.00 7.74 -7.77
CA SER A 149 10.13 8.84 -7.35
C SER A 149 10.62 9.50 -6.07
N ARG A 150 11.01 8.69 -5.07
CA ARG A 150 11.61 9.17 -3.83
C ARG A 150 12.90 9.94 -4.10
N TYR A 151 13.78 9.36 -4.92
CA TYR A 151 15.04 10.00 -5.29
C TYR A 151 14.82 11.36 -5.95
N ILE A 152 13.83 11.49 -6.83
CA ILE A 152 13.50 12.78 -7.45
C ILE A 152 13.08 13.81 -6.39
N ASN A 153 12.19 13.44 -5.47
CA ASN A 153 11.70 14.34 -4.43
C ASN A 153 12.79 14.73 -3.41
N GLU A 154 13.65 13.79 -3.02
CA GLU A 154 14.71 14.05 -2.06
C GLU A 154 15.83 14.90 -2.68
N THR A 155 16.24 14.61 -3.92
CA THR A 155 17.40 15.28 -4.54
C THR A 155 17.03 16.62 -5.19
N PHE A 156 15.87 16.73 -5.85
CA PHE A 156 15.51 17.94 -6.61
C PHE A 156 14.54 18.86 -5.88
N LEU A 157 13.66 18.30 -5.03
CA LEU A 157 12.69 19.08 -4.25
C LEU A 157 13.11 19.22 -2.78
N GLU A 158 14.22 18.59 -2.37
CA GLU A 158 14.78 18.66 -1.01
C GLU A 158 13.77 18.28 0.08
N VAL A 159 12.86 17.36 -0.26
CA VAL A 159 11.82 16.89 0.67
C VAL A 159 12.41 15.82 1.58
N PRO A 160 12.13 15.83 2.90
CA PRO A 160 12.69 14.85 3.83
C PRO A 160 12.35 13.40 3.48
N GLU A 161 13.34 12.51 3.63
CA GLU A 161 13.25 11.07 3.32
C GLU A 161 12.11 10.35 4.04
N HIS A 162 11.85 10.67 5.32
CA HIS A 162 10.77 10.06 6.08
C HIS A 162 9.39 10.36 5.45
N LEU A 163 9.21 11.56 4.89
CA LEU A 163 7.96 11.98 4.26
C LEU A 163 7.79 11.32 2.88
N THR A 164 8.83 11.38 2.04
CA THR A 164 8.82 10.77 0.70
C THR A 164 8.65 9.25 0.78
N ARG A 165 9.19 8.59 1.81
CA ARG A 165 8.98 7.17 2.05
C ARG A 165 7.55 6.86 2.49
N MET A 166 6.89 7.75 3.25
CA MET A 166 5.46 7.58 3.57
C MET A 166 4.53 7.78 2.36
N HIS A 167 5.04 8.27 1.21
CA HIS A 167 4.24 8.34 -0.02
C HIS A 167 3.84 6.97 -0.58
N VAL A 168 4.15 5.85 0.10
CA VAL A 168 3.71 4.48 -0.24
C VAL A 168 2.22 4.38 -0.53
N TYR A 169 1.36 5.10 0.22
CA TYR A 169 -0.09 5.05 0.02
C TYR A 169 -0.52 5.74 -1.27
N LEU A 170 0.06 6.92 -1.57
CA LEU A 170 -0.17 7.62 -2.84
C LEU A 170 0.34 6.77 -4.00
N PHE A 171 1.59 6.32 -3.92
CA PHE A 171 2.22 5.59 -5.00
C PHE A 171 1.48 4.28 -5.27
N GLY A 172 1.25 3.44 -4.26
CA GLY A 172 0.58 2.14 -4.43
C GLY A 172 -0.87 2.28 -4.90
N ALA A 173 -1.65 3.21 -4.35
CA ALA A 173 -3.04 3.35 -4.76
C ALA A 173 -3.17 3.79 -6.22
N TYR A 174 -2.41 4.80 -6.64
CA TYR A 174 -2.50 5.33 -8.00
C TYR A 174 -1.77 4.47 -9.04
N PHE A 175 -0.66 3.83 -8.68
CA PHE A 175 0.02 2.85 -9.53
C PHE A 175 -0.89 1.64 -9.79
N GLY A 176 -1.45 1.04 -8.73
CA GLY A 176 -2.36 -0.10 -8.84
C GLY A 176 -3.59 0.23 -9.68
N LEU A 177 -4.18 1.42 -9.51
CA LEU A 177 -5.35 1.86 -10.26
C LEU A 177 -5.05 2.08 -11.75
N ALA A 178 -3.94 2.74 -12.06
CA ALA A 178 -3.46 2.92 -13.43
C ALA A 178 -3.18 1.58 -14.11
N LEU A 179 -2.54 0.67 -13.40
CA LEU A 179 -2.22 -0.68 -13.87
C LEU A 179 -3.49 -1.51 -14.10
N ALA A 180 -4.43 -1.49 -13.16
CA ALA A 180 -5.71 -2.19 -13.27
C ALA A 180 -6.56 -1.69 -14.44
N SER A 181 -6.45 -0.40 -14.82
CA SER A 181 -7.15 0.15 -15.99
C SER A 181 -6.79 -0.53 -17.33
N ARG A 182 -5.64 -1.22 -17.38
CA ARG A 182 -5.19 -1.96 -18.58
C ARG A 182 -5.68 -3.41 -18.60
N PHE A 183 -6.25 -3.93 -17.52
CA PHE A 183 -6.75 -5.31 -17.49
C PHE A 183 -8.11 -5.41 -18.21
N PRO A 184 -8.37 -6.52 -18.91
CA PRO A 184 -9.68 -6.79 -19.48
C PRO A 184 -10.78 -6.78 -18.40
N GLU A 185 -11.94 -6.22 -18.73
CA GLU A 185 -13.08 -6.16 -17.84
C GLU A 185 -13.70 -7.56 -17.67
N ALA A 186 -13.99 -7.94 -16.42
CA ALA A 186 -14.68 -9.19 -16.14
C ALA A 186 -16.13 -9.13 -16.67
N PRO A 187 -16.66 -10.20 -17.31
CA PRO A 187 -18.02 -10.19 -17.79
C PRO A 187 -19.03 -9.98 -16.65
N PRO A 188 -20.09 -9.19 -16.86
CA PRO A 188 -21.12 -8.96 -15.85
C PRO A 188 -21.78 -10.29 -15.46
N GLY A 189 -21.95 -10.52 -14.16
CA GLY A 189 -22.54 -11.76 -13.62
C GLY A 189 -21.55 -12.85 -13.19
N LEU A 190 -20.23 -12.56 -13.17
CA LEU A 190 -19.26 -13.46 -12.56
C LEU A 190 -19.39 -13.43 -11.03
N ASP A 191 -20.23 -14.30 -10.46
CA ASP A 191 -20.51 -14.37 -9.01
C ASP A 191 -19.28 -14.65 -8.13
N LYS A 192 -18.13 -14.97 -8.73
CA LYS A 192 -16.85 -15.21 -8.04
C LYS A 192 -16.25 -13.95 -7.41
N SER A 193 -16.65 -12.76 -7.86
CA SER A 193 -16.18 -11.48 -7.29
C SER A 193 -16.91 -11.09 -6.00
N ARG A 194 -17.96 -11.83 -5.60
CA ARG A 194 -18.70 -11.55 -4.36
C ARG A 194 -17.94 -12.01 -3.12
N SER A 195 -18.19 -11.32 -2.01
CA SER A 195 -17.79 -11.76 -0.69
C SER A 195 -18.77 -12.79 -0.12
N THR A 196 -18.32 -13.57 0.86
CA THR A 196 -19.16 -14.39 1.74
C THR A 196 -18.98 -13.91 3.18
N PRO A 197 -19.91 -14.23 4.10
CA PRO A 197 -19.73 -13.87 5.52
C PRO A 197 -18.38 -14.35 6.08
N LYS A 198 -17.92 -15.55 5.69
CA LYS A 198 -16.60 -16.07 6.10
C LYS A 198 -15.45 -15.21 5.56
N SER A 199 -15.47 -14.87 4.26
CA SER A 199 -14.40 -14.04 3.68
C SER A 199 -14.42 -12.61 4.24
N GLU A 200 -15.59 -12.05 4.52
CA GLU A 200 -15.69 -10.74 5.19
C GLU A 200 -15.14 -10.77 6.62
N LEU A 201 -15.40 -11.83 7.39
CA LEU A 201 -14.83 -11.99 8.74
C LEU A 201 -13.30 -12.04 8.71
N PHE A 202 -12.70 -12.76 7.77
CA PHE A 202 -11.25 -12.77 7.60
C PHE A 202 -10.70 -11.41 7.13
N SER A 203 -11.39 -10.72 6.22
CA SER A 203 -11.00 -9.35 5.83
C SER A 203 -11.04 -8.37 7.00
N VAL A 204 -12.02 -8.51 7.89
CA VAL A 204 -12.13 -7.71 9.12
C VAL A 204 -11.04 -8.10 10.12
N LEU A 205 -10.68 -9.37 10.24
CA LEU A 205 -9.53 -9.80 11.03
C LEU A 205 -8.26 -9.07 10.56
N GLY A 206 -8.00 -9.08 9.26
CA GLY A 206 -6.88 -8.30 8.68
C GLY A 206 -6.97 -6.82 9.01
N THR A 207 -8.15 -6.23 8.86
CA THR A 207 -8.41 -4.82 9.23
C THR A 207 -8.02 -4.52 10.68
N VAL A 208 -8.40 -5.36 11.64
CA VAL A 208 -8.05 -5.16 13.05
C VAL A 208 -6.55 -5.23 13.27
N PHE A 209 -5.85 -6.19 12.64
CA PHE A 209 -4.39 -6.27 12.69
C PHE A 209 -3.73 -5.00 12.13
N VAL A 210 -4.21 -4.51 10.98
CA VAL A 210 -3.69 -3.27 10.40
C VAL A 210 -3.97 -2.08 11.33
N TRP A 211 -5.17 -1.99 11.92
CA TRP A 211 -5.56 -0.92 12.83
C TRP A 211 -4.69 -0.87 14.10
N VAL A 212 -4.45 -2.04 14.72
CA VAL A 212 -3.68 -2.14 15.98
C VAL A 212 -2.22 -1.75 15.80
N PHE A 213 -1.59 -2.16 14.70
CA PHE A 213 -0.16 -1.97 14.48
C PHE A 213 0.19 -0.69 13.69
N TRP A 214 -0.80 0.05 13.21
CA TRP A 214 -0.59 1.30 12.48
C TRP A 214 0.21 2.36 13.27
N PRO A 215 -0.01 2.58 14.59
CA PRO A 215 0.78 3.55 15.34
C PRO A 215 2.29 3.27 15.25
N SER A 216 2.69 2.00 15.34
CA SER A 216 4.09 1.57 15.18
C SER A 216 4.59 1.79 13.75
N PHE A 217 3.74 1.54 12.74
CA PHE A 217 4.07 1.83 11.34
C PHE A 217 4.35 3.31 11.11
N ASN A 218 3.49 4.20 11.63
CA ASN A 218 3.68 5.64 11.48
C ASN A 218 4.84 6.17 12.35
N SER A 219 5.29 5.45 13.38
CA SER A 219 6.40 5.86 14.25
C SER A 219 7.76 5.24 13.93
N ILE A 220 7.85 4.36 12.93
CA ILE A 220 9.10 3.63 12.63
C ILE A 220 10.18 4.50 11.97
N LEU A 221 9.76 5.53 11.23
CA LEU A 221 10.66 6.48 10.54
C LEU A 221 10.83 7.82 11.27
N PRO A 222 9.80 8.40 11.92
CA PRO A 222 9.90 9.67 12.63
C PRO A 222 10.92 9.74 13.77
N PHE A 223 11.39 10.95 14.03
CA PHE A 223 12.23 11.24 15.19
C PHE A 223 11.40 11.31 16.48
N PHE A 224 10.19 11.89 16.43
CA PHE A 224 9.29 12.02 17.59
C PHE A 224 8.30 10.84 17.69
N LYS A 225 8.84 9.65 17.98
CA LYS A 225 8.08 8.39 17.97
C LYS A 225 6.79 8.40 18.81
N MET A 226 6.85 8.82 20.07
CA MET A 226 5.68 8.78 20.98
C MET A 226 4.55 9.73 20.55
N GLN A 227 4.90 10.88 19.98
CA GLN A 227 3.93 11.82 19.45
C GLN A 227 3.23 11.25 18.21
N ALA A 228 4.00 10.61 17.32
CA ALA A 228 3.45 9.92 16.16
C ALA A 228 2.51 8.77 16.56
N VAL A 229 2.85 7.98 17.58
CA VAL A 229 2.00 6.92 18.14
C VAL A 229 0.67 7.50 18.65
N LEU A 230 0.73 8.52 19.52
CA LEU A 230 -0.47 9.11 20.13
C LEU A 230 -1.40 9.71 19.08
N ASN A 231 -0.85 10.52 18.17
CA ASN A 231 -1.63 11.16 17.12
C ASN A 231 -2.26 10.13 16.18
N THR A 232 -1.51 9.09 15.80
CA THR A 232 -2.02 8.01 14.95
C THR A 232 -3.16 7.25 15.62
N TYR A 233 -3.01 6.90 16.91
CA TYR A 233 -4.06 6.22 17.65
C TYR A 233 -5.35 7.06 17.74
N LEU A 234 -5.23 8.36 18.06
CA LEU A 234 -6.39 9.25 18.17
C LEU A 234 -7.11 9.45 16.83
N ALA A 235 -6.35 9.60 15.74
CA ALA A 235 -6.92 9.68 14.40
C ALA A 235 -7.68 8.40 14.03
N LEU A 236 -7.09 7.23 14.32
CA LEU A 236 -7.71 5.92 14.08
C LEU A 236 -8.96 5.67 14.93
N ALA A 237 -8.94 6.06 16.20
CA ALA A 237 -10.09 5.95 17.08
C ALA A 237 -11.28 6.78 16.57
N VAL A 238 -11.03 8.04 16.18
CA VAL A 238 -12.07 8.90 15.61
C VAL A 238 -12.53 8.40 14.25
N SER A 239 -11.61 7.93 13.40
CA SER A 239 -11.94 7.32 12.11
C SER A 239 -12.84 6.10 12.29
N ALA A 240 -12.58 5.27 13.30
CA ALA A 240 -13.39 4.09 13.59
C ALA A 240 -14.81 4.46 14.05
N VAL A 241 -14.94 5.37 15.01
CA VAL A 241 -16.26 5.86 15.46
C VAL A 241 -17.03 6.48 14.30
N ALA A 242 -16.37 7.33 13.51
CA ALA A 242 -16.96 7.95 12.32
C ALA A 242 -17.40 6.91 11.29
N ALA A 243 -16.61 5.84 11.08
CA ALA A 243 -16.94 4.78 10.14
C ALA A 243 -18.26 4.08 10.50
N PHE A 244 -18.47 3.71 11.77
CA PHE A 244 -19.74 3.12 12.21
C PHE A 244 -20.89 4.11 12.08
N MET A 245 -20.71 5.35 12.54
CA MET A 245 -21.73 6.39 12.50
C MET A 245 -22.19 6.68 11.07
N LEU A 246 -21.24 6.93 10.17
CA LEU A 246 -21.51 7.20 8.75
C LEU A 246 -22.02 5.96 8.01
N SER A 247 -21.60 4.75 8.39
CA SER A 247 -22.14 3.52 7.79
C SER A 247 -23.64 3.36 8.09
N ALA A 248 -24.06 3.65 9.33
CA ALA A 248 -25.48 3.67 9.70
C ALA A 248 -26.24 4.78 8.96
N LEU A 249 -25.70 6.01 8.93
CA LEU A 249 -26.34 7.15 8.28
C LEU A 249 -26.50 7.01 6.76
N THR A 250 -25.55 6.33 6.10
CA THR A 250 -25.58 6.12 4.65
C THR A 250 -26.35 4.86 4.23
N SER A 251 -26.90 4.13 5.20
CA SER A 251 -27.71 2.93 4.99
C SER A 251 -29.20 3.29 5.07
N LYS A 252 -29.99 2.84 4.09
CA LYS A 252 -31.44 3.12 4.05
C LYS A 252 -32.18 2.57 5.28
N ASP A 253 -31.69 1.44 5.81
CA ASP A 253 -32.32 0.74 6.93
C ASP A 253 -31.59 0.98 8.27
N GLY A 254 -30.61 1.90 8.30
CA GLY A 254 -29.75 2.11 9.47
C GLY A 254 -28.78 0.97 9.80
N LYS A 255 -28.71 -0.08 8.97
CA LYS A 255 -27.84 -1.25 9.17
C LYS A 255 -26.39 -0.95 8.76
N PHE A 256 -25.45 -1.42 9.57
CA PHE A 256 -24.02 -1.33 9.29
C PHE A 256 -23.61 -2.20 8.09
N ARG A 257 -22.73 -1.65 7.24
CA ARG A 257 -22.14 -2.36 6.09
C ARG A 257 -20.66 -2.62 6.35
N MET A 258 -20.31 -3.89 6.57
CA MET A 258 -18.95 -4.27 6.94
C MET A 258 -17.92 -3.91 5.87
N ALA A 259 -18.28 -3.97 4.59
CA ALA A 259 -17.42 -3.55 3.48
C ALA A 259 -17.00 -2.07 3.53
N GLN A 260 -17.83 -1.19 4.13
CA GLN A 260 -17.45 0.21 4.33
C GLN A 260 -16.63 0.39 5.59
N ILE A 261 -17.04 -0.27 6.68
CA ILE A 261 -16.38 -0.20 7.98
C ILE A 261 -14.94 -0.67 7.85
N ARG A 262 -14.67 -1.81 7.18
CA ARG A 262 -13.30 -2.35 7.04
C ARG A 262 -12.30 -1.34 6.48
N SER A 263 -12.74 -0.48 5.56
CA SER A 263 -11.87 0.50 4.92
C SER A 263 -11.84 1.81 5.71
N ALA A 264 -13.01 2.28 6.17
CA ALA A 264 -13.14 3.58 6.80
C ALA A 264 -12.53 3.65 8.21
N VAL A 265 -12.45 2.54 8.94
CA VAL A 265 -11.78 2.51 10.25
C VAL A 265 -10.26 2.76 10.14
N LEU A 266 -9.67 2.47 8.97
CA LEU A 266 -8.24 2.61 8.71
C LEU A 266 -7.86 4.00 8.16
N ALA A 267 -8.84 4.76 7.66
CA ALA A 267 -8.60 5.99 6.91
C ALA A 267 -7.81 7.04 7.70
N GLY A 268 -8.09 7.20 8.99
CA GLY A 268 -7.35 8.12 9.86
C GLY A 268 -5.87 7.80 10.01
N GLY A 269 -5.50 6.51 9.98
CA GLY A 269 -4.11 6.07 10.04
C GLY A 269 -3.33 6.52 8.79
N VAL A 270 -3.93 6.37 7.61
CA VAL A 270 -3.37 6.82 6.32
C VAL A 270 -3.28 8.34 6.27
N THR A 271 -4.36 9.05 6.64
CA THR A 271 -4.41 10.52 6.54
C THR A 271 -3.35 11.19 7.40
N ILE A 272 -3.02 10.64 8.55
CA ILE A 272 -2.04 11.24 9.45
C ILE A 272 -0.59 10.79 9.20
N SER A 273 -0.34 9.80 8.32
CA SER A 273 1.00 9.24 8.10
C SER A 273 2.07 10.28 7.75
N TYR A 274 1.70 11.37 7.07
CA TYR A 274 2.62 12.45 6.69
C TYR A 274 2.86 13.49 7.78
N THR A 275 2.01 13.52 8.80
CA THR A 275 1.91 14.62 9.76
C THR A 275 1.97 14.17 11.22
N ALA A 276 2.04 12.86 11.45
CA ALA A 276 1.93 12.25 12.77
C ALA A 276 2.92 12.81 13.80
N GLU A 277 4.16 13.10 13.38
CA GLU A 277 5.19 13.67 14.27
C GLU A 277 5.12 15.20 14.43
N HIS A 278 4.47 15.90 13.50
CA HIS A 278 4.40 17.36 13.47
C HIS A 278 3.20 17.91 14.25
N ILE A 279 2.11 17.14 14.36
CA ILE A 279 0.89 17.59 15.04
C ILE A 279 1.12 17.73 16.55
N ARG A 280 1.24 18.97 17.04
CA ARG A 280 1.41 19.27 18.48
C ARG A 280 0.11 19.17 19.27
N HIS A 281 -1.01 19.44 18.62
CA HIS A 281 -2.32 19.47 19.27
C HIS A 281 -3.17 18.25 18.84
N PRO A 282 -3.49 17.34 19.77
CA PRO A 282 -4.16 16.08 19.43
C PRO A 282 -5.52 16.21 18.73
N TRP A 283 -6.24 17.32 18.93
CA TRP A 283 -7.53 17.56 18.27
C TRP A 283 -7.39 17.69 16.73
N ILE A 284 -6.23 18.14 16.23
CA ILE A 284 -5.97 18.19 14.79
C ILE A 284 -5.92 16.78 14.22
N ALA A 285 -5.24 15.85 14.91
CA ALA A 285 -5.20 14.44 14.54
C ALA A 285 -6.61 13.81 14.51
N MET A 286 -7.43 14.13 15.51
CA MET A 286 -8.83 13.69 15.59
C MET A 286 -9.67 14.20 14.40
N ILE A 287 -9.54 15.47 14.03
CA ILE A 287 -10.26 16.04 12.87
C ILE A 287 -9.82 15.37 11.57
N LEU A 288 -8.51 15.16 11.37
CA LEU A 288 -7.99 14.46 10.21
C LEU A 288 -8.53 13.02 10.13
N GLY A 289 -8.63 12.32 11.28
CA GLY A 289 -9.27 11.01 11.36
C GLY A 289 -10.73 11.01 10.93
N LEU A 290 -11.52 11.99 11.40
CA LEU A 290 -12.92 12.17 11.01
C LEU A 290 -13.05 12.43 9.50
N LEU A 291 -12.28 13.38 8.97
CA LEU A 291 -12.30 13.74 7.56
C LEU A 291 -11.86 12.57 6.68
N GLY A 292 -10.83 11.83 7.09
CA GLY A 292 -10.38 10.61 6.42
C GLY A 292 -11.52 9.59 6.27
N SER A 293 -12.22 9.26 7.37
CA SER A 293 -13.36 8.34 7.32
C SER A 293 -14.51 8.84 6.44
N VAL A 294 -14.81 10.15 6.47
CA VAL A 294 -15.85 10.75 5.61
C VAL A 294 -15.47 10.58 4.14
N ILE A 295 -14.23 10.91 3.77
CA ILE A 295 -13.73 10.78 2.41
C ILE A 295 -13.77 9.32 1.94
N THR A 296 -13.38 8.36 2.78
CA THR A 296 -13.42 6.94 2.43
C THR A 296 -14.85 6.45 2.17
N ILE A 297 -15.82 6.82 3.00
CA ILE A 297 -17.22 6.39 2.82
C ILE A 297 -17.85 7.07 1.60
N LEU A 298 -17.68 8.38 1.45
CA LEU A 298 -18.17 9.11 0.28
C LEU A 298 -17.50 8.61 -1.01
N GLY A 299 -16.19 8.34 -0.96
CA GLY A 299 -15.41 7.76 -2.03
C GLY A 299 -15.95 6.39 -2.46
N SER A 300 -16.27 5.51 -1.51
CA SER A 300 -16.86 4.20 -1.81
C SER A 300 -18.19 4.30 -2.59
N HIS A 301 -19.02 5.29 -2.25
CA HIS A 301 -20.28 5.56 -2.95
C HIS A 301 -20.08 6.19 -4.33
N CYS A 302 -19.16 7.16 -4.42
CA CYS A 302 -18.87 7.90 -5.65
C CYS A 302 -18.18 7.02 -6.69
N VAL A 303 -17.23 6.17 -6.29
CA VAL A 303 -16.58 5.21 -7.20
C VAL A 303 -17.61 4.26 -7.83
N GLN A 304 -18.54 3.74 -7.02
CA GLN A 304 -19.56 2.83 -7.51
C GLN A 304 -20.61 3.49 -8.41
N ARG A 305 -20.95 4.78 -8.18
CA ARG A 305 -22.01 5.50 -8.92
C ARG A 305 -21.51 6.45 -10.01
N CYS A 306 -20.50 7.26 -9.74
CA CYS A 306 -20.06 8.37 -10.58
C CYS A 306 -18.94 7.97 -11.55
N PHE A 307 -17.99 7.14 -11.11
CA PHE A 307 -16.79 6.84 -11.90
C PHE A 307 -16.90 5.59 -12.77
N ASN A 308 -17.74 4.63 -12.37
CA ASN A 308 -17.91 3.37 -13.10
C ASN A 308 -18.39 3.56 -14.56
N PRO A 309 -19.30 4.51 -14.89
CA PRO A 309 -19.75 4.73 -16.27
C PRO A 309 -18.73 5.45 -17.15
N ALA A 310 -17.92 6.36 -16.59
CA ALA A 310 -17.13 7.32 -17.36
C ALA A 310 -15.63 6.99 -17.44
N LEU A 311 -15.03 6.44 -16.38
CA LEU A 311 -13.58 6.22 -16.29
C LEU A 311 -13.16 4.74 -16.32
N LYS A 312 -14.12 3.80 -16.33
CA LYS A 312 -13.87 2.34 -16.27
C LYS A 312 -12.80 1.96 -15.23
N LEU A 313 -12.86 2.62 -14.06
CA LEU A 313 -11.90 2.43 -12.99
C LEU A 313 -12.16 1.08 -12.32
N GLN A 314 -11.30 0.11 -12.61
CA GLN A 314 -11.35 -1.22 -12.05
C GLN A 314 -10.56 -1.23 -10.73
N ASP A 315 -11.27 -1.33 -9.60
CA ASP A 315 -10.68 -1.40 -8.27
C ASP A 315 -11.35 -2.55 -7.49
N THR A 316 -10.64 -3.66 -7.33
CA THR A 316 -11.23 -4.90 -6.80
C THR A 316 -11.42 -4.84 -5.28
N SER A 317 -10.45 -4.30 -4.53
CA SER A 317 -10.52 -4.22 -3.06
C SER A 317 -10.88 -2.83 -2.53
N GLY A 318 -10.99 -1.82 -3.40
CA GLY A 318 -11.33 -0.46 -3.01
C GLY A 318 -10.13 0.36 -2.55
N VAL A 319 -8.96 0.13 -3.15
CA VAL A 319 -7.69 0.76 -2.75
C VAL A 319 -7.73 2.28 -2.90
N HIS A 320 -8.48 2.79 -3.88
CA HIS A 320 -8.54 4.23 -4.14
C HIS A 320 -9.22 4.97 -2.98
N PHE A 321 -10.40 4.50 -2.54
CA PHE A 321 -11.09 5.15 -1.43
C PHE A 321 -10.54 4.77 -0.05
N THR A 322 -9.88 3.60 0.07
CA THR A 322 -9.28 3.14 1.34
C THR A 322 -7.94 3.81 1.64
N PHE A 323 -7.05 3.91 0.64
CA PHE A 323 -5.69 4.42 0.82
C PHE A 323 -5.44 5.69 0.00
N GLY A 324 -5.84 5.73 -1.27
CA GLY A 324 -5.53 6.85 -2.16
C GLY A 324 -6.11 8.19 -1.72
N LEU A 325 -7.44 8.29 -1.59
CA LEU A 325 -8.11 9.54 -1.21
C LEU A 325 -7.72 10.01 0.21
N PRO A 326 -7.66 9.15 1.24
CA PRO A 326 -7.15 9.53 2.56
C PRO A 326 -5.69 10.00 2.53
N ALA A 327 -4.85 9.41 1.68
CA ALA A 327 -3.46 9.83 1.52
C ALA A 327 -3.33 11.20 0.85
N VAL A 328 -4.16 11.51 -0.15
CA VAL A 328 -4.21 12.86 -0.74
C VAL A 328 -4.63 13.89 0.31
N LEU A 329 -5.64 13.59 1.13
CA LEU A 329 -6.01 14.46 2.25
C LEU A 329 -4.83 14.67 3.20
N GLY A 330 -4.11 13.59 3.54
CA GLY A 330 -2.94 13.66 4.40
C GLY A 330 -1.79 14.50 3.82
N ALA A 331 -1.53 14.39 2.53
CA ALA A 331 -0.50 15.18 1.84
C ALA A 331 -0.86 16.67 1.82
N VAL A 332 -2.14 17.00 1.58
CA VAL A 332 -2.64 18.37 1.70
C VAL A 332 -2.54 18.87 3.14
N ALA A 333 -2.86 18.04 4.14
CA ALA A 333 -2.69 18.39 5.54
C ALA A 333 -1.22 18.67 5.89
N ALA A 334 -0.27 17.92 5.32
CA ALA A 334 1.17 18.16 5.51
C ALA A 334 1.60 19.53 4.96
N VAL A 335 1.13 19.92 3.77
CA VAL A 335 1.36 21.26 3.22
C VAL A 335 0.82 22.34 4.17
N VAL A 336 -0.44 22.20 4.60
CA VAL A 336 -1.08 23.19 5.47
C VAL A 336 -0.34 23.32 6.81
N LEU A 337 -0.01 22.20 7.46
CA LEU A 337 0.72 22.22 8.73
C LEU A 337 2.10 22.83 8.58
N ARG A 338 2.84 22.47 7.52
CA ARG A 338 4.17 23.03 7.26
C ARG A 338 4.13 24.54 7.06
N VAL A 339 3.17 25.04 6.29
CA VAL A 339 2.98 26.48 6.06
C VAL A 339 2.60 27.20 7.35
N VAL A 340 1.70 26.62 8.16
CA VAL A 340 1.28 27.22 9.43
C VAL A 340 2.43 27.27 10.43
N GLU A 341 3.19 26.19 10.58
CA GLU A 341 4.36 26.14 11.47
C GLU A 341 5.40 27.19 11.10
N ASN A 342 5.83 27.22 9.82
CA ASN A 342 6.80 28.21 9.35
C ASN A 342 6.25 29.64 9.41
N GLY A 343 4.94 29.83 9.23
CA GLY A 343 4.29 31.12 9.33
C GLY A 343 4.31 31.67 10.76
N ILE A 344 4.10 30.80 11.75
CA ILE A 344 4.21 31.13 13.17
C ILE A 344 5.66 31.52 13.50
N ASP A 345 6.64 30.71 13.09
CA ASP A 345 8.06 30.94 13.39
C ASP A 345 8.59 32.24 12.77
N THR A 346 8.17 32.56 11.54
CA THR A 346 8.56 33.79 10.83
C THR A 346 7.68 35.02 11.15
N ARG A 347 6.68 34.87 12.04
CA ARG A 347 5.64 35.87 12.33
C ARG A 347 4.97 36.41 11.07
N TRP A 348 4.83 35.57 10.04
CA TRP A 348 4.24 35.89 8.74
C TRP A 348 4.97 36.97 7.92
N ASN A 349 6.23 37.28 8.26
CA ASN A 349 6.99 38.32 7.59
C ASN A 349 7.59 37.86 6.23
N GLU A 350 7.76 36.54 6.03
CA GLU A 350 8.40 35.97 4.83
C GLU A 350 7.40 35.19 3.95
N LEU A 351 6.38 35.87 3.42
CA LEU A 351 5.32 35.22 2.63
C LEU A 351 5.87 34.44 1.41
N SER A 352 6.93 34.96 0.77
CA SER A 352 7.57 34.30 -0.38
C SER A 352 8.14 32.93 -0.01
N ARG A 353 8.70 32.79 1.20
CA ARG A 353 9.27 31.52 1.69
C ARG A 353 8.17 30.52 2.02
N LEU A 354 7.09 30.97 2.63
CA LEU A 354 5.89 30.14 2.87
C LEU A 354 5.29 29.61 1.57
N GLY A 355 5.19 30.49 0.55
CA GLY A 355 4.72 30.11 -0.78
C GLY A 355 5.63 29.09 -1.46
N TYR A 356 6.96 29.24 -1.30
CA TYR A 356 7.94 28.29 -1.81
C TYR A 356 7.80 26.91 -1.14
N ASP A 357 7.73 26.86 0.19
CA ASP A 357 7.56 25.60 0.92
C ASP A 357 6.25 24.89 0.53
N ALA A 358 5.16 25.65 0.41
CA ALA A 358 3.89 25.10 -0.07
C ALA A 358 4.02 24.50 -1.46
N PHE A 359 4.67 25.23 -2.38
CA PHE A 359 4.88 24.77 -3.76
C PHE A 359 5.74 23.51 -3.82
N VAL A 360 6.80 23.43 -3.02
CA VAL A 360 7.68 22.26 -2.93
C VAL A 360 6.91 21.02 -2.46
N TYR A 361 6.18 21.11 -1.36
CA TYR A 361 5.44 19.97 -0.81
C TYR A 361 4.27 19.56 -1.71
N ILE A 362 3.57 20.51 -2.34
CA ILE A 362 2.57 20.22 -3.38
C ILE A 362 3.23 19.50 -4.56
N GLY A 363 4.34 20.04 -5.05
CA GLY A 363 5.15 19.46 -6.11
C GLY A 363 5.53 18.01 -5.80
N ALA A 364 5.94 17.72 -4.58
CA ALA A 364 6.41 16.41 -4.15
C ALA A 364 5.34 15.32 -4.24
N PHE A 365 4.15 15.54 -3.68
CA PHE A 365 3.08 14.53 -3.75
C PHE A 365 2.47 14.48 -5.16
N CYS A 366 2.41 15.60 -5.89
CA CYS A 366 1.96 15.60 -7.29
C CYS A 366 2.92 14.82 -8.20
N GLN A 367 4.23 14.98 -7.98
CA GLN A 367 5.28 14.21 -8.65
C GLN A 367 5.07 12.72 -8.38
N THR A 368 4.85 12.33 -7.13
CA THR A 368 4.66 10.92 -6.76
C THR A 368 3.43 10.33 -7.44
N ILE A 369 2.29 11.03 -7.42
CA ILE A 369 1.06 10.58 -8.10
C ILE A 369 1.30 10.48 -9.61
N SER A 370 1.99 11.45 -10.22
CA SER A 370 2.27 11.48 -11.65
C SER A 370 3.15 10.30 -12.07
N THR A 371 4.25 10.05 -11.36
CA THR A 371 5.11 8.90 -11.60
C THR A 371 4.36 7.59 -11.39
N ALA A 372 3.55 7.46 -10.34
CA ALA A 372 2.73 6.27 -10.10
C ALA A 372 1.74 5.99 -11.25
N LEU A 373 1.02 7.00 -11.73
CA LEU A 373 0.07 6.85 -12.84
C LEU A 373 0.76 6.45 -14.15
N ILE A 374 1.85 7.14 -14.51
CA ILE A 374 2.58 6.88 -15.77
C ILE A 374 3.18 5.47 -15.74
N THR A 375 3.89 5.13 -14.68
CA THR A 375 4.57 3.83 -14.54
C THR A 375 3.57 2.69 -14.34
N GLY A 376 2.45 2.93 -13.66
CA GLY A 376 1.35 1.97 -13.54
C GLY A 376 0.72 1.65 -14.90
N LEU A 377 0.47 2.66 -15.74
CA LEU A 377 -0.04 2.46 -17.10
C LEU A 377 0.94 1.65 -17.96
N ILE A 378 2.23 1.99 -17.93
CA ILE A 378 3.28 1.27 -18.67
C ILE A 378 3.36 -0.17 -18.18
N THR A 379 3.41 -0.39 -16.86
CA THR A 379 3.43 -1.73 -16.27
C THR A 379 2.19 -2.53 -16.66
N GLY A 380 1.00 -1.93 -16.65
CA GLY A 380 -0.23 -2.58 -17.11
C GLY A 380 -0.17 -3.04 -18.57
N LEU A 381 0.51 -2.29 -19.46
CA LEU A 381 0.78 -2.72 -20.83
C LEU A 381 1.77 -3.88 -20.89
N ILE A 382 2.85 -3.82 -20.11
CA ILE A 382 3.85 -4.89 -20.00
C ILE A 382 3.20 -6.19 -19.53
N LEU A 383 2.37 -6.14 -18.48
CA LEU A 383 1.73 -7.31 -17.88
C LEU A 383 0.75 -8.01 -18.83
N ASN A 384 0.21 -7.31 -19.82
CA ASN A 384 -0.68 -7.88 -20.83
C ASN A 384 0.04 -8.53 -22.02
N ILE A 385 1.38 -8.52 -22.05
CA ILE A 385 2.16 -9.20 -23.08
C ILE A 385 1.99 -10.73 -22.94
N LYS A 386 1.78 -11.43 -24.06
CA LYS A 386 1.52 -12.89 -24.10
C LYS A 386 2.58 -13.73 -23.37
N LEU A 387 3.82 -13.24 -23.28
CA LEU A 387 4.93 -13.89 -22.59
C LEU A 387 4.63 -14.12 -21.09
N LEU A 388 3.89 -13.22 -20.46
CA LEU A 388 3.54 -13.29 -19.04
C LEU A 388 2.30 -14.14 -18.75
N LYS A 389 1.83 -14.90 -19.74
CA LYS A 389 0.77 -15.91 -19.59
C LYS A 389 -0.50 -15.33 -18.95
N ALA A 390 -0.93 -14.16 -19.45
CA ALA A 390 -2.12 -13.48 -18.95
C ALA A 390 -3.33 -14.42 -18.90
N VAL A 391 -4.03 -14.41 -17.76
CA VAL A 391 -5.14 -15.33 -17.51
C VAL A 391 -6.36 -14.91 -18.30
N HIS A 392 -7.06 -15.89 -18.85
CA HIS A 392 -8.32 -15.64 -19.55
C HIS A 392 -9.38 -15.15 -18.55
N VAL A 393 -10.12 -14.12 -18.92
CA VAL A 393 -11.05 -13.38 -18.04
C VAL A 393 -12.07 -14.27 -17.31
N SER A 394 -12.50 -15.38 -17.93
CA SER A 394 -13.42 -16.36 -17.32
C SER A 394 -12.86 -17.11 -16.10
N LYS A 395 -11.55 -17.00 -15.85
CA LYS A 395 -10.83 -17.65 -14.75
C LYS A 395 -10.39 -16.67 -13.66
N TYR A 396 -10.80 -15.40 -13.74
CA TYR A 396 -10.55 -14.45 -12.67
C TYR A 396 -11.24 -14.87 -11.37
N PHE A 397 -10.63 -14.47 -10.25
CA PHE A 397 -11.12 -14.65 -8.88
C PHE A 397 -11.32 -16.13 -8.47
N ASP A 398 -10.46 -17.04 -8.94
CA ASP A 398 -10.58 -18.48 -8.72
C ASP A 398 -9.26 -19.16 -8.32
N ASP A 399 -9.18 -19.65 -7.08
CA ASP A 399 -8.03 -20.35 -6.52
C ASP A 399 -7.74 -21.69 -7.21
N GLN A 400 -8.74 -22.36 -7.80
CA GLN A 400 -8.57 -23.67 -8.44
C GLN A 400 -7.57 -23.66 -9.60
N PHE A 401 -7.25 -22.48 -10.12
CA PHE A 401 -6.29 -22.35 -11.20
C PHE A 401 -4.83 -22.39 -10.73
N TYR A 402 -4.58 -22.09 -9.46
CA TYR A 402 -3.23 -21.99 -8.90
C TYR A 402 -2.95 -22.98 -7.77
N TRP A 403 -3.99 -23.42 -7.07
CA TRP A 403 -3.88 -24.24 -5.87
C TRP A 403 -4.52 -25.61 -6.08
N GLU A 404 -3.98 -26.61 -5.40
CA GLU A 404 -4.64 -27.91 -5.27
C GLU A 404 -5.78 -27.77 -4.25
N VAL A 405 -7.02 -27.76 -4.73
CA VAL A 405 -8.22 -27.58 -3.90
C VAL A 405 -8.90 -28.94 -3.71
N SER A 406 -9.17 -29.34 -2.46
CA SER A 406 -9.90 -30.57 -2.16
C SER A 406 -11.34 -30.50 -2.67
N LEU A 407 -11.89 -31.65 -3.11
CA LEU A 407 -13.25 -31.74 -3.68
C LEU A 407 -14.34 -31.22 -2.72
N GLU A 408 -14.15 -31.35 -1.41
CA GLU A 408 -15.07 -30.85 -0.37
C GLU A 408 -15.18 -29.31 -0.33
N MET A 409 -14.13 -28.59 -0.74
CA MET A 409 -14.17 -27.11 -0.80
C MET A 409 -14.83 -26.58 -2.09
N ILE A 410 -15.16 -27.45 -3.05
CA ILE A 410 -15.75 -27.06 -4.34
C ILE A 410 -17.29 -26.99 -4.27
N SER A 411 -17.89 -27.73 -3.31
CA SER A 411 -19.34 -27.77 -3.09
C SER A 411 -19.90 -26.58 -2.29
N ASP A 412 -19.04 -25.81 -1.63
CA ASP A 412 -19.37 -24.55 -0.91
C ASP A 412 -19.10 -23.29 -1.76
#